data_AF-A0A6L5YX80-F1
#
_entry.id   AF-A0A6L5YX80-F1
#
_cell.length_a   1.000
_cell.length_b   1.000
_cell.length_c   1.000
_cell.angle_alpha   90.00
_cell.angle_beta   90.00
_cell.angle_gamma   90.00
#
_symmetry.space_group_name_H-M   'P 1'
#
loop_
_entity.id
_entity.type
_entity.pdbx_description
1 polymer ?
#
loop_
_entity_poly.entity_id
_entity_poly.type
_entity_poly.pdbx_seq_one_letter_code
_entity_poly.pdbx_strand_id
1 'polypeptide(L)'
;MARAGRRLRSCLAAPAIVLAWAAAGAPALAVDPDTVERFVRLSDRFHAQLEGSSPVAGLSAPQRRSRAVCILTRFEEGFGAAGVLQLLDLMSVLSKGAQFDDPTIIAFNERFGADYRMIQGECTRQARGS
;
A
#
# COMPACT_ATOMS: atom_id res chain seq x y z
N MET A 1 -47.35 61.75 -25.83
CA MET A 1 -46.69 62.44 -24.70
C MET A 1 -45.99 61.40 -23.82
N ALA A 2 -44.75 61.71 -23.43
CA ALA A 2 -43.90 61.09 -22.39
C ALA A 2 -43.61 59.56 -22.43
N ARG A 3 -42.46 59.21 -23.04
CA ARG A 3 -41.68 58.00 -22.75
C ARG A 3 -40.96 58.18 -21.40
N ALA A 4 -41.24 57.33 -20.42
CA ALA A 4 -40.40 57.10 -19.23
C ALA A 4 -39.74 55.72 -19.42
N GLY A 5 -38.48 55.46 -19.11
CA GLY A 5 -37.50 56.18 -18.31
C GLY A 5 -36.52 55.12 -17.81
N ARG A 6 -35.47 54.90 -18.60
CA ARG A 6 -34.39 53.93 -18.39
C ARG A 6 -33.72 54.16 -17.03
N ARG A 7 -33.64 53.13 -16.17
CA ARG A 7 -32.58 52.99 -15.15
C ARG A 7 -32.14 51.54 -15.02
N LEU A 8 -31.18 51.17 -15.87
CA LEU A 8 -30.22 50.09 -15.61
C LEU A 8 -29.40 50.49 -14.39
N ARG A 9 -29.52 49.73 -13.30
CA ARG A 9 -28.65 49.87 -12.14
C ARG A 9 -27.73 48.66 -12.10
N SER A 10 -26.58 48.84 -12.73
CA SER A 10 -25.40 47.99 -12.56
C SER A 10 -24.91 48.09 -11.11
N CYS A 11 -24.90 46.98 -10.39
CA CYS A 11 -23.97 46.75 -9.29
C CYS A 11 -23.39 45.34 -9.48
N LEU A 12 -22.37 45.27 -10.34
CA LEU A 12 -21.32 44.25 -10.27
C LEU A 12 -20.59 44.42 -8.94
N ALA A 13 -20.55 43.36 -8.11
CA ALA A 13 -19.42 43.01 -7.24
C ALA A 13 -19.81 41.83 -6.32
N ALA A 14 -19.52 40.61 -6.76
CA ALA A 14 -19.21 39.50 -5.84
C ALA A 14 -18.46 38.39 -6.58
N PRO A 15 -17.14 38.52 -6.85
CA PRO A 15 -16.31 37.37 -7.08
C PRO A 15 -15.64 37.02 -5.74
N ALA A 16 -16.29 36.18 -4.95
CA ALA A 16 -15.63 35.51 -3.82
C ALA A 16 -15.57 34.02 -4.16
N ILE A 17 -14.48 33.69 -4.83
CA ILE A 17 -13.95 32.35 -5.02
C ILE A 17 -13.88 31.65 -3.66
N VAL A 18 -14.58 30.52 -3.51
CA VAL A 18 -13.98 29.29 -3.00
C VAL A 18 -14.62 28.14 -3.77
N LEU A 19 -14.05 27.82 -4.94
CA LEU A 19 -14.04 26.46 -5.42
C LEU A 19 -13.35 25.65 -4.33
N ALA A 20 -14.15 25.06 -3.44
CA ALA A 20 -13.67 24.05 -2.52
C ALA A 20 -13.30 22.84 -3.38
N TRP A 21 -12.05 22.87 -3.86
CA TRP A 21 -11.34 21.66 -4.21
C TRP A 21 -11.37 20.79 -2.96
N ALA A 22 -12.32 19.86 -2.92
CA ALA A 22 -12.22 18.66 -2.10
C ALA A 22 -11.10 17.79 -2.72
N ALA A 23 -9.86 18.28 -2.62
CA ALA A 23 -8.69 17.49 -2.87
C ALA A 23 -8.35 16.77 -1.57
N ALA A 24 -8.20 15.46 -1.69
CA ALA A 24 -7.44 14.60 -0.80
C ALA A 24 -8.00 14.44 0.63
N GLY A 25 -9.08 13.67 0.72
CA GLY A 25 -9.41 12.89 1.90
C GLY A 25 -9.51 11.41 1.54
N ALA A 26 -8.55 10.86 0.79
CA ALA A 26 -8.37 9.40 0.84
C ALA A 26 -7.91 9.12 2.28
N PRO A 27 -8.61 8.32 3.09
CA PRO A 27 -8.01 7.85 4.32
C PRO A 27 -6.74 7.13 3.88
N ALA A 28 -5.58 7.58 4.34
CA ALA A 28 -4.41 6.72 4.32
C ALA A 28 -4.87 5.46 5.06
N LEU A 29 -5.09 4.36 4.33
CA LEU A 29 -5.23 3.03 4.89
C LEU A 29 -3.86 2.73 5.51
N ALA A 30 -3.69 3.27 6.72
CA ALA A 30 -2.50 3.08 7.51
C ALA A 30 -2.61 1.65 8.01
N VAL A 31 -1.94 0.75 7.31
CA VAL A 31 -1.77 -0.64 7.74
C VAL A 31 -1.42 -0.61 9.22
N ASP A 32 -2.19 -1.36 10.00
CA ASP A 32 -2.05 -1.44 11.44
C ASP A 32 -0.58 -1.74 11.86
N PRO A 33 0.01 -0.98 12.82
CA PRO A 33 1.40 -1.16 13.21
C PRO A 33 1.74 -2.58 13.69
N ASP A 34 0.82 -3.27 14.37
CA ASP A 34 1.05 -4.65 14.83
C ASP A 34 1.08 -5.63 13.65
N THR A 35 0.27 -5.37 12.62
CA THR A 35 0.30 -6.10 11.35
C THR A 35 1.65 -5.93 10.64
N VAL A 36 2.19 -4.71 10.61
CA VAL A 36 3.53 -4.45 10.05
C VAL A 36 4.60 -5.23 10.82
N GLU A 37 4.60 -5.15 12.15
CA GLU A 37 5.57 -5.85 12.99
C GLU A 37 5.47 -7.37 12.86
N ARG A 38 4.25 -7.90 12.77
CA ARG A 38 4.02 -9.32 12.52
C ARG A 38 4.60 -9.73 11.17
N PHE A 39 4.33 -8.97 10.11
CA PHE A 39 4.85 -9.25 8.78
C PHE A 39 6.38 -9.23 8.76
N VAL A 40 7.01 -8.22 9.39
CA VAL A 40 8.48 -8.12 9.49
C VAL A 40 9.06 -9.36 10.17
N ARG A 41 8.51 -9.79 11.31
CA ARG A 41 9.01 -10.99 12.01
C ARG A 41 8.90 -12.26 11.17
N LEU A 42 7.78 -12.45 10.47
CA LEU A 42 7.58 -13.63 9.61
C LEU A 42 8.52 -13.60 8.40
N SER A 43 8.63 -12.45 7.75
CA SER A 43 9.53 -12.19 6.62
C SER A 43 11.00 -12.43 7.02
N ASP A 44 11.44 -11.92 8.17
CA ASP A 44 12.82 -12.10 8.65
C ASP A 44 13.14 -13.58 8.93
N ARG A 45 12.19 -14.34 9.52
CA ARG A 45 12.35 -15.79 9.73
C ARG A 45 12.45 -16.57 8.42
N PHE A 46 11.58 -16.28 7.46
CA PHE A 46 11.63 -16.91 6.15
C PHE A 46 12.97 -16.60 5.45
N HIS A 47 13.38 -15.33 5.45
CA HIS A 47 14.60 -14.91 4.78
C HIS A 47 15.89 -15.37 5.46
N ALA A 48 15.86 -15.66 6.76
CA ALA A 48 16.98 -16.29 7.46
C ALA A 48 17.22 -17.74 7.02
N GLN A 49 16.20 -18.42 6.47
CA GLN A 49 16.31 -19.79 5.93
C GLN A 49 16.86 -19.81 4.50
N LEU A 50 16.90 -18.67 3.81
CA LEU A 50 17.46 -18.56 2.46
C LEU A 50 18.96 -18.28 2.56
N GLU A 51 19.78 -19.32 2.42
CA GLU A 51 21.25 -19.31 2.53
C GLU A 51 21.94 -18.33 1.54
N GLY A 52 21.86 -17.02 1.81
CA GLY A 52 22.52 -15.96 1.03
C GLY A 52 21.75 -15.45 -0.20
N SER A 53 20.67 -16.11 -0.60
CA SER A 53 19.81 -15.69 -1.74
C SER A 53 18.67 -14.74 -1.35
N SER A 54 18.67 -14.25 -0.11
CA SER A 54 17.59 -13.40 0.40
C SER A 54 17.56 -12.01 -0.28
N PRO A 55 16.42 -11.60 -0.88
CA PRO A 55 16.27 -10.28 -1.49
C PRO A 55 16.33 -9.14 -0.47
N VAL A 56 16.17 -9.42 0.83
CA VAL A 56 16.31 -8.45 1.92
C VAL A 56 17.69 -8.50 2.57
N ALA A 57 18.62 -9.31 2.07
CA ALA A 57 20.01 -9.29 2.50
C ALA A 57 20.59 -7.87 2.31
N GLY A 58 21.23 -7.36 3.37
CA GLY A 58 21.82 -6.02 3.40
C GLY A 58 20.84 -4.88 3.72
N LEU A 59 19.54 -5.12 3.88
CA LEU A 59 18.62 -4.10 4.38
C LEU A 59 18.80 -3.91 5.89
N SER A 60 18.85 -2.67 6.36
CA SER A 60 18.76 -2.33 7.79
C SER A 60 17.35 -2.59 8.35
N ALA A 61 17.21 -2.66 9.67
CA ALA A 61 15.90 -2.86 10.30
C ALA A 61 14.85 -1.77 9.91
N PRO A 62 15.19 -0.47 9.87
CA PRO A 62 14.26 0.56 9.37
C PRO A 62 13.85 0.35 7.91
N GLN A 63 14.79 -0.07 7.05
CA GLN A 63 14.49 -0.35 5.65
C GLN A 63 13.59 -1.59 5.50
N ARG A 64 13.78 -2.63 6.31
CA ARG A 64 12.89 -3.80 6.34
C ARG A 64 11.48 -3.42 6.77
N ARG A 65 11.33 -2.55 7.78
CA ARG A 65 10.03 -2.03 8.21
C ARG A 65 9.37 -1.18 7.13
N SER A 66 10.10 -0.24 6.53
CA SER A 66 9.60 0.60 5.43
C SER A 66 9.12 -0.25 4.24
N ARG A 67 9.90 -1.28 3.86
CA ARG A 67 9.51 -2.27 2.86
C ARG A 67 8.20 -2.99 3.23
N ALA A 68 8.05 -3.42 4.48
CA ALA A 68 6.83 -4.10 4.95
C ALA A 68 5.60 -3.19 4.84
N VAL A 69 5.72 -1.92 5.28
CA VAL A 69 4.63 -0.93 5.12
C VAL A 69 4.25 -0.79 3.65
N CYS A 70 5.23 -0.59 2.76
CA CYS A 70 4.98 -0.50 1.31
C CYS A 70 4.22 -1.72 0.77
N ILE A 71 4.67 -2.95 1.09
CA ILE A 71 4.03 -4.18 0.59
C ILE A 71 2.59 -4.28 1.11
N LEU A 72 2.38 -4.07 2.40
CA LEU A 72 1.07 -4.23 3.03
C LEU A 72 0.08 -3.18 2.54
N THR A 73 0.51 -1.92 2.38
CA THR A 73 -0.34 -0.86 1.84
C THR A 73 -0.72 -1.16 0.39
N ARG A 74 0.22 -1.57 -0.46
CA ARG A 74 -0.07 -1.93 -1.86
C ARG A 74 -1.02 -3.13 -1.94
N PHE A 75 -0.89 -4.11 -1.05
CA PHE A 75 -1.81 -5.24 -0.97
C PHE A 75 -3.21 -4.83 -0.49
N GLU A 76 -3.30 -3.95 0.50
CA GLU A 76 -4.57 -3.43 1.00
C GLU A 76 -5.29 -2.60 -0.06
N GLU A 77 -4.57 -1.75 -0.78
CA GLU A 77 -5.10 -0.95 -1.89
C GLU A 77 -5.61 -1.82 -3.05
N GLY A 78 -4.85 -2.86 -3.42
CA GLY A 78 -5.17 -3.73 -4.56
C GLY A 78 -6.24 -4.79 -4.26
N PHE A 79 -6.26 -5.31 -3.03
CA PHE A 79 -6.99 -6.54 -2.68
C PHE A 79 -7.79 -6.45 -1.38
N GLY A 80 -7.76 -5.29 -0.71
CA GLY A 80 -8.42 -5.06 0.57
C GLY A 80 -7.78 -5.82 1.74
N ALA A 81 -8.41 -5.70 2.92
CA ALA A 81 -7.98 -6.38 4.14
C ALA A 81 -7.87 -7.91 3.99
N ALA A 82 -8.72 -8.53 3.16
CA ALA A 82 -8.67 -9.96 2.89
C ALA A 82 -7.39 -10.38 2.14
N GLY A 83 -6.85 -9.51 1.27
CA GLY A 83 -5.55 -9.75 0.62
C GLY A 83 -4.40 -9.65 1.61
N VAL A 84 -4.44 -8.69 2.54
CA VAL A 84 -3.45 -8.56 3.62
C VAL A 84 -3.43 -9.81 4.50
N LEU A 85 -4.60 -10.34 4.88
CA LEU A 85 -4.68 -11.57 5.67
C LEU A 85 -4.08 -12.78 4.93
N GLN A 86 -4.41 -12.97 3.65
CA GLN A 86 -3.84 -14.05 2.84
C GLN A 86 -2.32 -13.93 2.67
N LEU A 87 -1.80 -12.69 2.58
CA LEU A 87 -0.37 -12.45 2.56
C LEU A 87 0.30 -12.79 3.91
N LEU A 88 -0.34 -12.48 5.03
CA LEU A 88 0.15 -12.88 6.36
C LEU A 88 0.13 -14.40 6.54
N ASP A 89 -0.88 -15.08 6.00
CA ASP A 89 -0.97 -16.54 6.03
C ASP A 89 0.15 -17.18 5.20
N LEU A 90 0.40 -16.67 3.98
CA LEU A 90 1.56 -17.08 3.19
C LEU A 90 2.87 -16.91 3.98
N MET A 91 3.11 -15.71 4.54
CA MET A 91 4.34 -15.46 5.29
C MET A 91 4.45 -16.34 6.54
N SER A 92 3.33 -16.68 7.18
CA SER A 92 3.29 -17.60 8.32
C SER A 92 3.76 -19.00 7.91
N VAL A 93 3.24 -19.52 6.80
CA VAL A 93 3.60 -20.83 6.24
C VAL A 93 5.06 -20.86 5.79
N LEU A 94 5.50 -19.86 5.02
CA LEU A 94 6.90 -19.74 4.58
C LEU A 94 7.87 -19.61 5.75
N SER A 95 7.52 -18.86 6.81
CA SER A 95 8.38 -18.70 7.99
C SER A 95 8.64 -20.00 8.75
N LYS A 96 7.81 -21.04 8.53
CA LYS A 96 7.95 -22.36 9.14
C LYS A 96 8.72 -23.35 8.26
N GLY A 97 9.21 -22.93 7.09
CA GLY A 97 9.92 -23.80 6.16
C GLY A 97 9.00 -24.75 5.39
N ALA A 98 7.76 -24.33 5.12
CA ALA A 98 6.84 -25.12 4.31
C ALA A 98 7.39 -25.41 2.92
N GLN A 99 7.07 -26.59 2.40
CA GLN A 99 7.46 -27.02 1.05
C GLN A 99 6.62 -26.30 0.00
N PHE A 100 7.15 -26.19 -1.22
CA PHE A 100 6.52 -25.42 -2.32
C PHE A 100 5.14 -25.95 -2.75
N ASP A 101 4.82 -27.20 -2.41
CA ASP A 101 3.53 -27.85 -2.66
C ASP A 101 2.49 -27.62 -1.55
N ASP A 102 2.81 -26.81 -0.53
CA ASP A 102 1.83 -26.41 0.49
C ASP A 102 0.62 -25.74 -0.20
N PRO A 103 -0.62 -26.21 0.07
CA PRO A 103 -1.83 -25.68 -0.55
C PRO A 103 -1.99 -24.17 -0.39
N THR A 104 -1.49 -23.60 0.71
CA THR A 104 -1.51 -22.15 0.98
C THR A 104 -0.62 -21.40 0.00
N ILE A 105 0.57 -21.94 -0.28
CA ILE A 105 1.53 -21.34 -1.21
C ILE A 105 0.99 -21.43 -2.64
N ILE A 106 0.44 -22.58 -3.03
CA ILE A 106 -0.18 -22.78 -4.35
C ILE A 106 -1.33 -21.80 -4.55
N ALA A 107 -2.32 -21.80 -3.64
CA ALA A 107 -3.50 -20.94 -3.75
C ALA A 107 -3.13 -19.45 -3.76
N PHE A 108 -2.15 -19.04 -2.94
CA PHE A 108 -1.66 -17.67 -2.97
C PHE A 108 -1.01 -17.33 -4.32
N ASN A 109 -0.14 -18.20 -4.84
CA ASN A 109 0.57 -17.94 -6.10
C ASN A 109 -0.38 -17.89 -7.30
N GLU A 110 -1.39 -18.76 -7.34
CA GLU A 110 -2.41 -18.73 -8.39
C GLU A 110 -3.19 -17.42 -8.39
N ARG A 111 -3.47 -16.88 -7.20
CA ARG A 111 -4.30 -15.69 -7.05
C ARG A 111 -3.52 -14.37 -7.13
N PHE A 112 -2.31 -14.33 -6.58
CA PHE A 112 -1.56 -13.09 -6.35
C PHE A 112 -0.09 -13.17 -6.77
N GLY A 113 0.40 -14.31 -7.27
CA GLY A 113 1.84 -14.53 -7.43
C GLY A 113 2.53 -13.53 -8.36
N ALA A 114 1.85 -13.08 -9.43
CA ALA A 114 2.38 -12.06 -10.33
C ALA A 114 2.47 -10.69 -9.65
N ASP A 115 1.37 -10.22 -9.04
CA ASP A 115 1.32 -8.95 -8.34
C ASP A 115 2.25 -8.91 -7.13
N TYR A 116 2.32 -10.00 -6.36
CA TYR A 116 3.22 -10.11 -5.22
C TYR A 116 4.68 -9.94 -5.65
N ARG A 117 5.14 -10.63 -6.71
CA ARG A 117 6.52 -10.48 -7.20
C ARG A 117 6.81 -9.04 -7.66
N MET A 118 5.86 -8.42 -8.35
CA MET A 118 5.99 -7.03 -8.80
C MET A 118 6.09 -6.06 -7.61
N ILE A 119 5.12 -6.12 -6.69
CA ILE A 119 5.06 -5.28 -5.47
C ILE A 119 6.29 -5.50 -4.60
N GLN A 120 6.68 -6.76 -4.37
CA GLN A 120 7.88 -7.11 -3.60
C GLN A 120 9.13 -6.50 -4.23
N GLY A 121 9.27 -6.58 -5.56
CA GLY A 121 10.39 -6.00 -6.28
C GLY A 121 10.46 -4.47 -6.17
N GLU A 122 9.32 -3.80 -6.37
CA GLU A 122 9.19 -2.35 -6.22
C GLU A 122 9.55 -1.87 -4.82
N CYS A 123 8.89 -2.42 -3.80
CA CYS A 123 9.10 -2.02 -2.40
C CYS A 123 10.52 -2.34 -1.90
N THR A 124 11.15 -3.41 -2.40
CA THR A 124 12.54 -3.72 -2.04
C THR A 124 13.51 -2.70 -2.64
N ARG A 125 13.30 -2.27 -3.90
CA ARG A 125 14.13 -1.22 -4.52
C ARG A 125 13.97 0.11 -3.80
N GLN A 126 12.74 0.50 -3.47
CA GLN A 126 12.46 1.74 -2.73
C GLN A 126 13.16 1.74 -1.37
N ALA A 127 13.07 0.63 -0.61
CA ALA A 127 13.71 0.51 0.68
C ALA A 127 15.24 0.57 0.62
N ARG A 128 15.87 0.15 -0.49
CA ARG A 128 17.34 0.27 -0.67
C ARG A 128 17.80 1.69 -0.97
N GLY A 129 16.94 2.50 -1.60
CA GLY A 129 17.22 3.91 -1.89
C GLY A 129 16.85 4.89 -0.77
N SER A 130 16.30 4.38 0.34
CA SER A 130 15.92 5.15 1.53
C SER A 130 16.98 5.09 2.61
#